data_AF-A0A439SC94-F1
#
_entry.id   AF-A0A439SC94-F1
#
_cell.length_a   1.000
_cell.length_b   1.000
_cell.length_c   1.000
_cell.angle_alpha   90.00
_cell.angle_beta   90.00
_cell.angle_gamma   90.00
#
_symmetry.space_group_name_H-M   'P 1'
#
loop_
_entity.id
_entity.type
_entity.pdbx_description
1 polymer ?
#
loop_
_entity_poly.entity_id
_entity_poly.type
_entity_poly.pdbx_seq_one_letter_code
_entity_poly.pdbx_strand_id
1 'polypeptide(L)' 'DRTEPLAVPPLDPNDRVGGHLGIIQDFVRAVETGTEPETHGADNIKSLAMVFGAIESAETGRRVAIAQER' A
#
# COMPACT_ATOMS: atom_id res chain seq x y z
N ASP A 1 29.50 -2.80 4.79
CA ASP A 1 28.22 -3.51 4.68
C ASP A 1 28.43 -5.01 4.76
N ARG A 2 27.80 -5.67 5.73
CA ARG A 2 27.68 -7.13 5.79
C ARG A 2 26.21 -7.45 5.56
N THR A 3 25.89 -7.94 4.36
CA THR A 3 24.57 -8.49 4.04
C THR A 3 24.67 -10.00 4.04
N GLU A 4 23.85 -10.67 4.82
CA GLU A 4 23.71 -12.12 4.80
C GLU A 4 22.31 -12.50 4.28
N PRO A 5 22.17 -13.60 3.52
CA PRO A 5 20.87 -14.04 3.04
C PRO A 5 19.95 -14.39 4.21
N LEU A 6 18.76 -13.80 4.24
CA LEU A 6 17.69 -14.13 5.18
C LEU A 6 16.65 -14.99 4.46
N ALA A 7 16.28 -16.13 5.04
CA ALA A 7 15.17 -16.93 4.54
C ALA A 7 13.85 -16.20 4.76
N VAL A 8 13.06 -16.02 3.70
CA VAL A 8 11.72 -15.44 3.79
C VAL A 8 10.78 -16.49 4.41
N PRO A 9 10.06 -16.18 5.50
CA PRO A 9 9.09 -17.11 6.07
C PRO A 9 7.94 -17.37 5.10
N PRO A 10 7.28 -18.54 5.18
CA PRO A 10 6.07 -18.79 4.40
C PRO A 10 4.97 -17.77 4.77
N LEU A 11 4.11 -17.46 3.81
CA LEU A 11 2.96 -16.59 4.05
C LEU A 11 1.95 -17.28 4.99
N ASP A 12 1.28 -16.52 5.85
CA ASP A 12 0.22 -17.06 6.71
C ASP A 12 -1.01 -17.38 5.84
N PRO A 13 -1.55 -18.62 5.86
CA PRO A 13 -2.76 -18.95 5.13
C PRO A 13 -4.00 -18.14 5.53
N ASN A 14 -4.00 -17.53 6.72
CA ASN A 14 -5.07 -16.64 7.18
C ASN A 14 -4.95 -15.23 6.58
N ASP A 15 -3.79 -14.88 6.05
CA ASP A 15 -3.64 -13.65 5.26
C ASP A 15 -4.31 -13.84 3.89
N ARG A 16 -4.51 -12.73 3.17
CA ARG A 16 -5.11 -12.74 1.83
C ARG A 16 -4.08 -13.17 0.77
N VAL A 17 -3.57 -14.41 0.91
CA VAL A 17 -2.51 -15.02 0.10
C VAL A 17 -3.04 -15.54 -1.24
N GLY A 18 -3.58 -14.63 -2.07
CA GLY A 18 -4.16 -14.98 -3.37
C GLY A 18 -3.93 -13.93 -4.46
N GLY A 19 -3.12 -12.91 -4.19
CA GLY A 19 -2.95 -11.76 -5.08
C GLY A 19 -4.30 -11.06 -5.33
N HIS A 20 -4.67 -10.86 -6.59
CA HIS A 20 -5.93 -10.21 -6.96
C HIS A 20 -7.17 -10.91 -6.39
N LEU A 21 -7.18 -12.26 -6.33
CA LEU A 21 -8.33 -12.99 -5.80
C LEU A 21 -8.56 -12.64 -4.33
N GLY A 22 -7.48 -12.62 -3.52
CA GLY A 22 -7.56 -12.29 -2.10
C GLY A 22 -8.06 -10.86 -1.86
N ILE A 23 -7.59 -9.90 -2.66
CA ILE A 23 -8.02 -8.50 -2.56
C ILE A 23 -9.50 -8.34 -2.97
N ILE A 24 -9.96 -9.03 -4.01
CA ILE A 24 -11.36 -8.96 -4.46
C ILE A 24 -12.28 -9.59 -3.41
N GLN A 25 -11.91 -10.75 -2.85
CA GLN A 25 -12.67 -11.39 -1.78
C GLN A 25 -12.78 -10.50 -0.54
N ASP A 26 -11.68 -9.82 -0.19
CA ASP A 26 -11.66 -8.88 0.91
C ASP A 26 -12.60 -7.69 0.68
N PHE A 27 -12.55 -7.11 -0.52
CA PHE A 27 -13.41 -6.01 -0.91
C PHE A 27 -14.90 -6.40 -0.84
N VAL A 28 -15.28 -7.56 -1.38
CA VAL A 28 -16.67 -8.04 -1.34
C VAL A 28 -17.14 -8.24 0.10
N ARG A 29 -16.33 -8.92 0.92
CA ARG A 29 -16.62 -9.12 2.35
C ARG A 29 -16.84 -7.79 3.06
N ALA A 30 -15.94 -6.82 2.86
CA ALA A 30 -16.01 -5.49 3.46
C ALA A 30 -17.31 -4.76 3.12
N VAL A 31 -17.75 -4.85 1.86
CA VAL A 31 -19.04 -4.29 1.43
C VAL A 31 -20.22 -4.98 2.10
N GLU A 32 -20.21 -6.32 2.17
CA GLU A 32 -21.30 -7.11 2.77
C GLU A 32 -21.43 -6.90 4.28
N THR A 33 -20.31 -6.74 4.99
CA THR A 33 -20.27 -6.61 6.45
C THR A 33 -20.17 -5.18 6.95
N GLY A 34 -20.00 -4.20 6.05
CA GLY A 34 -19.78 -2.81 6.42
C GLY A 34 -18.47 -2.57 7.18
N THR A 35 -17.46 -3.41 6.98
CA THR A 35 -16.14 -3.29 7.62
C THR A 35 -15.14 -2.64 6.67
N GLU A 36 -14.04 -2.10 7.19
CA GLU A 36 -12.98 -1.53 6.34
C GLU A 36 -12.18 -2.65 5.64
N PRO A 37 -11.93 -2.56 4.32
CA PRO A 37 -11.06 -3.49 3.60
C PRO A 37 -9.58 -3.18 3.87
N GLU A 38 -8.70 -4.12 3.52
CA GLU A 38 -7.25 -3.91 3.59
C GLU A 38 -6.79 -2.73 2.75
N THR A 39 -7.33 -2.63 1.53
CA THR A 39 -6.98 -1.59 0.56
C THR A 39 -8.04 -0.51 0.58
N HIS A 40 -8.07 0.27 1.65
CA HIS A 40 -9.03 1.37 1.79
C HIS A 40 -8.65 2.56 0.89
N GLY A 41 -9.64 3.15 0.22
CA GLY A 41 -9.43 4.19 -0.77
C GLY A 41 -8.76 5.45 -0.21
N ALA A 42 -9.09 5.83 1.03
CA ALA A 42 -8.47 7.00 1.67
C ALA A 42 -6.96 6.81 1.91
N ASP A 43 -6.52 5.59 2.22
CA ASP A 43 -5.09 5.30 2.34
C ASP A 43 -4.39 5.30 0.98
N ASN A 44 -5.08 4.84 -0.07
CA ASN A 44 -4.53 4.87 -1.44
C ASN A 44 -4.29 6.29 -1.94
N ILE A 45 -5.03 7.29 -1.47
CA ILE A 45 -4.80 8.71 -1.80
C ILE A 45 -3.43 9.20 -1.29
N LYS A 46 -2.95 8.66 -0.17
CA LYS A 46 -1.60 8.99 0.36
C LYS A 46 -0.49 8.53 -0.60
N SER A 47 -0.69 7.40 -1.29
CA SER A 47 0.23 6.95 -2.34
C SER A 47 0.26 7.90 -3.53
N LEU A 48 -0.88 8.50 -3.89
CA LEU A 48 -0.92 9.52 -4.93
C LEU A 48 -0.17 10.80 -4.53
N ALA A 49 -0.26 11.22 -3.27
CA ALA A 49 0.54 12.32 -2.74
C ALA A 49 2.05 12.05 -2.85
N MET A 50 2.49 10.81 -2.59
CA MET A 50 3.87 10.40 -2.84
C MET A 50 4.26 10.50 -4.32
N VAL A 51 3.41 10.04 -5.23
CA VAL A 51 3.67 10.11 -6.69
C VAL A 51 3.83 11.56 -7.14
N PHE A 52 2.93 12.45 -6.74
CA PHE A 52 3.04 13.87 -7.10
C PHE A 52 4.29 14.52 -6.50
N GLY A 53 4.61 14.23 -5.24
CA GLY A 53 5.85 14.73 -4.61
C GLY A 53 7.11 14.22 -5.32
N ALA A 54 7.12 12.99 -5.82
CA ALA A 54 8.22 12.43 -6.58
C ALA A 54 8.39 13.11 -7.96
N ILE A 55 7.29 13.38 -8.66
CA ILE A 55 7.29 14.11 -9.94
C ILE A 55 7.86 15.51 -9.72
N GLU A 56 7.35 16.27 -8.75
CA GLU A 56 7.83 17.62 -8.43
C GLU A 56 9.32 17.61 -8.02
N SER A 57 9.74 16.61 -7.24
CA SER A 57 11.13 16.46 -6.84
C SER A 57 12.05 16.26 -8.06
N ALA A 58 11.64 15.41 -9.00
CA ALA A 58 12.40 15.14 -10.23
C ALA A 58 12.50 16.37 -11.13
N GLU A 59 11.40 17.12 -11.29
CA GLU A 59 11.37 18.33 -12.12
C GLU A 59 12.20 19.48 -11.53
N THR A 60 12.23 19.60 -10.21
CA THR A 60 12.88 20.74 -9.54
C THR A 60 14.28 20.43 -9.01
N GLY A 61 14.68 19.16 -8.95
CA GLY A 61 15.94 18.73 -8.35
C GLY A 61 16.04 18.98 -6.85
N ARG A 62 14.90 19.13 -6.15
CA ARG A 62 14.84 19.46 -4.72
C ARG A 62 14.06 18.41 -3.94
N ARG A 63 14.30 18.35 -2.63
CA ARG A 63 13.45 17.57 -1.72
C ARG A 63 12.08 18.22 -1.62
N VAL A 64 11.03 17.42 -1.78
CA VAL A 64 9.63 17.82 -1.65
C VAL A 64 9.03 17.09 -0.45
N ALA A 65 8.32 17.82 0.41
CA ALA A 65 7.58 17.20 1.51
C ALA A 65 6.28 16.59 0.99
N ILE A 66 5.97 15.36 1.38
CA ILE A 66 4.72 14.71 0.99
C ILE A 66 3.59 15.31 1.81
N ALA A 67 2.60 15.91 1.15
CA ALA A 67 1.44 16.50 1.81
C ALA A 67 0.66 15.41 2.58
N GLN A 68 0.30 15.72 3.82
CA GLN A 68 -0.57 14.90 4.66
C GLN A 68 -1.99 15.45 4.58
N GLU A 69 -2.98 14.60 4.44
CA GLU A 69 -4.38 14.98 4.68
C GLU A 69 -4.58 15.29 6.18
N ARG A 70 -5.44 16.25 6.49
CA ARG A 70 -5.83 16.60 7.87
C ARG A 70 -7.01 15.77 8.33
#